data_AF-Q4P5W8-F1
#
_entry.id   AF-Q4P5W8-F1
#
_cell.length_a   1.000
_cell.length_b   1.000
_cell.length_c   1.000
_cell.angle_alpha   90.00
_cell.angle_beta   90.00
_cell.angle_gamma   90.00
#
_symmetry.space_group_name_H-M   'P 1'
#
loop_
_entity.id
_entity.type
_entity.pdbx_description
1 polymer ?
#
loop_
_entity_poly.entity_id
_entity_poly.type
_entity_poly.pdbx_seq_one_letter_code
_entity_poly.pdbx_strand_id
1 'polypeptide(L)'
;MTSILGSARPLIQVGPKSRNASTSMSRLPSFPTTRPCRRAPCSSSSYATISPTAPRSSQRNPTNASRHPRIDEVDHIPTSALGRVLLTAGSALGLLNNPSRGDLLSMLTQVSSGPSLAHLLESMRSTESGRRLLIERPSVNSETVDVDYLASLERGKFGREWIEWLKDNGVGPDGRAEADYMTTLEHKYLIQRYRESHDFYHLLLRMPVTQLGETVVKYFELAQMNMPVAGFAAAGGTLRILASSLSALPKPSQLISAALNRSPAPETAHQPPSSADLSALQTLIPWAMQVGSSSVPLISIEWERCWERDIEEMRREFRITSPPIQVAKFSGRAKKGGKRRGWPSKILEHQKAQHQQQQQQQKVDESRN
;
A
#
# COMPACT_ATOMS: atom_id res chain seq x y z
N MET A 1 17.65 -6.26 47.82
CA MET A 1 16.43 -6.23 46.98
C MET A 1 16.84 -5.68 45.62
N THR A 2 16.94 -6.57 44.62
CA THR A 2 17.51 -6.29 43.31
C THR A 2 16.44 -5.67 42.39
N SER A 3 16.61 -4.38 42.06
CA SER A 3 15.77 -3.68 41.09
C SER A 3 15.98 -4.27 39.69
N ILE A 4 14.99 -5.00 39.21
CA ILE A 4 14.83 -5.37 37.81
C ILE A 4 14.27 -4.13 37.10
N LEU A 5 15.17 -3.25 36.66
CA LEU A 5 14.82 -2.15 35.76
C LEU A 5 14.38 -2.77 34.44
N GLY A 6 13.08 -2.65 34.16
CA GLY A 6 12.49 -3.02 32.88
C GLY A 6 13.18 -2.28 31.76
N SER A 7 13.85 -3.03 30.88
CA SER A 7 14.42 -2.51 29.65
C SER A 7 13.27 -2.02 28.76
N ALA A 8 13.00 -0.72 28.79
CA ALA A 8 12.32 -0.04 27.70
C ALA A 8 13.21 -0.25 26.47
N ARG A 9 12.72 -1.00 25.48
CA ARG A 9 13.38 -1.09 24.17
C ARG A 9 13.50 0.35 23.64
N PRO A 10 14.72 0.89 23.44
CA PRO A 10 14.84 2.25 22.94
C PRO A 10 14.26 2.31 21.52
N LEU A 11 13.44 3.33 21.27
CA LEU A 11 13.14 3.81 19.92
C LEU A 11 14.46 3.86 19.16
N ILE A 12 14.51 3.31 17.94
CA ILE A 12 15.72 3.29 17.12
C ILE A 12 16.17 4.74 16.96
N GLN A 13 17.19 5.14 17.71
CA GLN A 13 17.78 6.46 17.59
C GLN A 13 18.49 6.45 16.22
N VAL A 14 17.97 7.23 15.28
CA VAL A 14 18.61 7.45 13.98
C VAL A 14 19.87 8.28 14.26
N GLY A 15 20.94 7.60 14.67
CA GLY A 15 22.23 8.23 14.86
C GLY A 15 22.82 8.66 13.52
N PRO A 16 23.78 9.62 13.50
CA PRO A 16 24.39 10.17 12.28
C PRO A 16 25.20 9.16 11.44
N LYS A 17 25.11 7.85 11.74
CA LYS A 17 25.61 6.76 10.88
C LYS A 17 24.73 6.54 9.63
N SER A 18 23.61 7.27 9.47
CA SER A 18 22.78 7.26 8.24
C SER A 18 23.52 7.75 6.99
N ARG A 19 24.55 8.59 7.13
CA ARG A 19 25.32 9.14 5.99
C ARG A 19 26.02 8.08 5.13
N ASN A 20 26.35 6.92 5.69
CA ASN A 20 27.11 5.87 5.01
C ASN A 20 26.34 4.53 4.90
N ALA A 21 25.00 4.54 5.05
CA ALA A 21 24.19 3.38 4.69
C ALA A 21 24.22 3.23 3.16
N SER A 22 25.29 2.61 2.66
CA SER A 22 25.43 2.24 1.27
C SER A 22 24.29 1.29 0.92
N THR A 23 23.30 1.76 0.18
CA THR A 23 22.28 0.95 -0.50
C THR A 23 22.89 0.21 -1.71
N SER A 24 24.21 -0.04 -1.70
CA SER A 24 24.91 -0.76 -2.76
C SER A 24 24.26 -2.13 -2.97
N MET A 25 23.44 -2.19 -4.02
CA MET A 25 22.73 -3.39 -4.45
C MET A 25 23.74 -4.30 -5.17
N SER A 26 24.64 -4.92 -4.41
CA SER A 26 25.40 -6.06 -4.90
C SER A 26 24.43 -7.22 -5.15
N ARG A 27 23.91 -7.31 -6.39
CA ARG A 27 23.15 -8.48 -6.85
C ARG A 27 24.07 -9.68 -6.79
N LEU A 28 23.69 -10.70 -6.03
CA LEU A 28 24.30 -12.02 -6.18
C LEU A 28 23.84 -12.64 -7.51
N PRO A 29 24.70 -13.38 -8.22
CA PRO A 29 24.29 -14.13 -9.41
C PRO A 29 23.17 -15.12 -9.05
N SER A 30 22.06 -15.06 -9.76
CA SER A 30 20.96 -16.02 -9.64
C SER A 30 21.30 -17.28 -10.43
N PHE A 31 21.43 -18.42 -9.74
CA PHE A 31 21.49 -19.73 -10.39
C PHE A 31 20.06 -20.27 -10.55
N PRO A 32 19.60 -20.56 -11.79
CA PRO A 32 18.26 -21.07 -12.01
C PRO A 32 18.14 -22.50 -11.43
N THR A 33 17.43 -22.64 -10.32
CA THR A 33 17.02 -23.95 -9.81
C THR A 33 15.65 -24.29 -10.38
N THR A 34 15.61 -24.73 -11.63
CA THR A 34 14.42 -25.37 -12.20
C THR A 34 14.26 -26.75 -11.57
N ARG A 35 13.37 -26.88 -10.57
CA ARG A 35 12.88 -28.20 -10.13
C ARG A 35 11.41 -28.34 -10.55
N PRO A 36 11.08 -29.27 -11.47
CA PRO A 36 9.72 -29.39 -12.00
C PRO A 36 8.77 -29.97 -10.95
N CYS A 37 7.70 -29.22 -10.63
CA CYS A 37 6.58 -29.70 -9.84
C CYS A 37 5.76 -30.72 -10.65
N ARG A 38 5.91 -32.00 -10.30
CA ARG A 38 5.13 -33.11 -10.85
C ARG A 38 3.69 -33.02 -10.32
N ARG A 39 2.75 -32.54 -11.14
CA ARG A 39 1.30 -32.61 -10.87
C ARG A 39 0.85 -34.07 -10.90
N ALA A 40 0.28 -34.56 -9.81
CA ALA A 40 -0.47 -35.82 -9.79
C ALA A 40 -1.97 -35.54 -9.99
N PRO A 41 -2.74 -36.45 -10.64
CA PRO A 41 -4.04 -36.13 -11.22
C PRO A 41 -5.18 -36.14 -10.21
N CYS A 42 -6.14 -35.25 -10.49
CA CYS A 42 -7.47 -35.17 -9.92
C CYS A 42 -8.26 -36.48 -10.15
N SER A 43 -8.76 -37.08 -9.07
CA SER A 43 -9.80 -38.10 -9.13
C SER A 43 -11.14 -37.46 -8.83
N SER A 44 -12.01 -37.51 -9.83
CA SER A 44 -13.40 -37.06 -9.82
C SER A 44 -14.30 -38.26 -9.51
N SER A 45 -15.10 -38.19 -8.44
CA SER A 45 -16.35 -38.93 -8.21
C SER A 45 -16.79 -38.65 -6.77
N SER A 46 -18.05 -38.49 -6.38
CA SER A 46 -19.34 -38.61 -7.05
C SER A 46 -20.39 -38.07 -6.07
N TYR A 47 -21.51 -37.62 -6.63
CA TYR A 47 -22.73 -37.19 -5.96
C TYR A 47 -23.25 -38.19 -4.91
N ALA A 48 -23.71 -37.71 -3.74
CA ALA A 48 -24.86 -38.27 -3.01
C ALA A 48 -25.33 -37.36 -1.85
N THR A 49 -26.54 -36.84 -2.05
CA THR A 49 -27.69 -36.69 -1.14
C THR A 49 -27.54 -36.07 0.25
N ILE A 50 -28.33 -35.00 0.42
CA ILE A 50 -28.55 -34.15 1.59
C ILE A 50 -29.47 -34.88 2.59
N SER A 51 -29.07 -34.94 3.86
CA SER A 51 -29.98 -35.26 4.99
C SER A 51 -29.56 -34.49 6.25
N PRO A 52 -30.51 -34.19 7.15
CA PRO A 52 -30.46 -32.98 7.97
C PRO A 52 -29.81 -33.17 9.35
N THR A 53 -29.05 -32.16 9.73
CA THR A 53 -28.91 -31.52 11.05
C THR A 53 -29.05 -32.39 12.30
N ALA A 54 -27.91 -32.80 12.86
CA ALA A 54 -27.69 -32.93 14.30
C ALA A 54 -26.43 -32.11 14.68
N PRO A 55 -26.39 -31.46 15.86
CA PRO A 55 -25.28 -30.60 16.24
C PRO A 55 -24.01 -31.42 16.44
N ARG A 56 -23.06 -31.26 15.53
CA ARG A 56 -21.77 -31.95 15.55
C ARG A 56 -20.92 -31.42 16.71
N SER A 57 -21.05 -32.08 17.86
CA SER A 57 -19.96 -32.18 18.83
C SER A 57 -18.67 -32.53 18.08
N SER A 58 -17.63 -31.72 18.28
CA SER A 58 -16.31 -31.88 17.68
C SER A 58 -15.62 -33.14 18.21
N GLN A 59 -16.09 -34.32 17.80
CA GLN A 59 -15.26 -35.51 17.80
C GLN A 59 -14.26 -35.37 16.65
N ARG A 60 -13.05 -34.90 17.01
CA ARG A 60 -11.86 -35.08 16.18
C ARG A 60 -11.68 -36.58 16.00
N ASN A 61 -11.93 -37.10 14.80
CA ASN A 61 -11.32 -38.35 14.38
C ASN A 61 -9.81 -38.10 14.24
N PRO A 62 -8.94 -38.72 15.07
CA PRO A 62 -7.50 -38.64 14.87
C PRO A 62 -7.11 -39.72 13.87
N THR A 63 -7.48 -39.54 12.61
CA THR A 63 -7.01 -40.37 11.50
C THR A 63 -6.45 -39.48 10.40
N ASN A 64 -5.42 -38.71 10.74
CA ASN A 64 -4.31 -38.44 9.83
C ASN A 64 -3.13 -37.91 10.65
N ALA A 65 -2.09 -38.73 10.72
CA ALA A 65 -0.90 -38.50 11.50
C ALA A 65 -0.16 -37.20 11.08
N SER A 66 0.22 -36.43 12.09
CA SER A 66 1.44 -35.61 12.14
C SER A 66 1.82 -34.81 10.88
N ARG A 67 0.99 -33.85 10.47
CA ARG A 67 1.55 -32.64 9.85
C ARG A 67 2.01 -31.73 10.98
N HIS A 68 3.30 -31.79 11.33
CA HIS A 68 3.88 -30.71 12.11
C HIS A 68 3.64 -29.40 11.33
N PRO A 69 3.00 -28.38 11.94
CA PRO A 69 2.84 -27.08 11.29
C PRO A 69 4.21 -26.57 10.88
N ARG A 70 4.29 -25.87 9.74
CA ARG A 70 5.59 -25.33 9.31
C ARG A 70 6.05 -24.29 10.34
N ILE A 71 7.36 -24.18 10.56
CA ILE A 71 7.92 -23.25 11.55
C ILE A 71 7.54 -21.79 11.24
N ASP A 72 7.34 -21.47 9.97
CA ASP A 72 6.95 -20.15 9.48
C ASP A 72 5.44 -19.94 9.38
N GLU A 73 4.64 -20.95 9.67
CA GLU A 73 3.18 -20.90 9.63
C GLU A 73 2.63 -20.07 10.78
N VAL A 74 1.63 -19.23 10.48
CA VAL A 74 0.99 -18.32 11.43
C VAL A 74 -0.49 -18.54 11.49
N ASP A 75 -1.12 -18.05 12.56
CA ASP A 75 -2.58 -18.01 12.64
C ASP A 75 -3.14 -17.17 11.49
N HIS A 76 -4.10 -17.77 10.76
CA HIS A 76 -4.66 -17.20 9.54
C HIS A 76 -6.06 -17.76 9.27
N ILE A 77 -6.87 -16.97 8.56
CA ILE A 77 -8.19 -17.40 8.12
C ILE A 77 -8.01 -18.36 6.92
N PRO A 78 -8.35 -19.66 7.06
CA PRO A 78 -8.20 -20.60 5.97
C PRO A 78 -9.18 -20.25 4.84
N THR A 79 -8.70 -20.29 3.59
CA THR A 79 -9.54 -20.02 2.42
C THR A 79 -9.43 -21.15 1.41
N SER A 80 -10.59 -21.71 1.01
CA SER A 80 -10.66 -22.65 -0.10
C SER A 80 -10.40 -21.93 -1.42
N ALA A 81 -9.96 -22.66 -2.46
CA ALA A 81 -9.71 -22.06 -3.77
C ALA A 81 -10.94 -21.33 -4.33
N LEU A 82 -12.13 -21.94 -4.22
CA LEU A 82 -13.40 -21.31 -4.60
C LEU A 82 -13.68 -20.07 -3.74
N GLY A 83 -13.48 -20.15 -2.42
CA GLY A 83 -13.63 -19.01 -1.52
C GLY A 83 -12.74 -17.83 -1.91
N ARG A 84 -11.48 -18.08 -2.28
CA ARG A 84 -10.55 -17.04 -2.76
C ARG A 84 -11.02 -16.40 -4.06
N VAL A 85 -11.51 -17.21 -5.02
CA VAL A 85 -12.02 -16.70 -6.29
C VAL A 85 -13.23 -15.79 -6.06
N LEU A 86 -14.19 -16.23 -5.25
CA LEU A 86 -15.39 -15.45 -4.92
C LEU A 86 -15.06 -14.17 -4.15
N LEU A 87 -14.16 -14.24 -3.16
CA LEU A 87 -13.70 -13.06 -2.42
C LEU A 87 -12.98 -12.07 -3.34
N THR A 88 -12.16 -12.57 -4.27
CA THR A 88 -11.46 -11.75 -5.26
C THR A 88 -12.46 -11.01 -6.15
N ALA A 89 -13.37 -11.75 -6.78
CA ALA A 89 -14.38 -11.18 -7.68
C ALA A 89 -15.32 -10.20 -6.95
N GLY A 90 -15.87 -10.61 -5.80
CA GLY A 90 -16.78 -9.79 -5.00
C GLY A 90 -16.13 -8.51 -4.48
N SER A 91 -14.90 -8.58 -3.99
CA SER A 91 -14.18 -7.39 -3.51
C SER A 91 -13.84 -6.44 -4.66
N ALA A 92 -13.40 -6.95 -5.81
CA ALA A 92 -13.11 -6.13 -6.98
C ALA A 92 -14.38 -5.40 -7.50
N LEU A 93 -15.50 -6.11 -7.62
CA LEU A 93 -16.78 -5.50 -8.03
C LEU A 93 -17.29 -4.49 -6.99
N GLY A 94 -17.18 -4.82 -5.70
CA GLY A 94 -17.56 -3.92 -4.62
C GLY A 94 -16.75 -2.62 -4.63
N LEU A 95 -15.46 -2.69 -4.95
CA LEU A 95 -14.60 -1.50 -5.12
C LEU A 95 -14.96 -0.67 -6.34
N LEU A 96 -15.38 -1.27 -7.46
CA LEU A 96 -15.87 -0.51 -8.61
C LEU A 96 -17.07 0.36 -8.23
N ASN A 97 -18.02 -0.21 -7.47
CA ASN A 97 -19.19 0.50 -6.96
C ASN A 97 -18.84 1.54 -5.89
N ASN A 98 -17.95 1.21 -4.95
CA ASN A 98 -17.52 2.12 -3.90
C ASN A 98 -16.00 2.05 -3.66
N PRO A 99 -15.21 2.97 -4.27
CA PRO A 99 -13.76 3.00 -4.08
C PRO A 99 -13.30 3.31 -2.66
N SER A 100 -14.17 3.87 -1.81
CA SER A 100 -13.81 4.25 -0.43
C SER A 100 -13.79 3.07 0.55
N ARG A 101 -14.12 1.85 0.10
CA ARG A 101 -14.11 0.62 0.90
C ARG A 101 -12.67 0.09 1.06
N GLY A 102 -11.91 0.69 1.96
CA GLY A 102 -10.55 0.26 2.30
C GLY A 102 -10.47 -1.17 2.85
N ASP A 103 -11.55 -1.67 3.46
CA ASP A 103 -11.69 -3.06 3.89
C ASP A 103 -11.73 -4.02 2.68
N LEU A 104 -12.50 -3.71 1.64
CA LEU A 104 -12.54 -4.51 0.41
C LEU A 104 -11.19 -4.45 -0.33
N LEU A 105 -10.50 -3.32 -0.30
CA LEU A 105 -9.16 -3.21 -0.87
C LEU A 105 -8.15 -4.07 -0.11
N SER A 106 -8.21 -4.09 1.22
CA SER A 106 -7.40 -4.98 2.06
C SER A 106 -7.67 -6.44 1.73
N MET A 107 -8.95 -6.83 1.67
CA MET A 107 -9.38 -8.17 1.30
C MET A 107 -8.85 -8.57 -0.08
N LEU A 108 -9.13 -7.76 -1.11
CA LEU A 108 -8.71 -8.00 -2.48
C LEU A 108 -7.18 -8.16 -2.58
N THR A 109 -6.43 -7.31 -1.89
CA THR A 109 -4.97 -7.41 -1.80
C THR A 109 -4.57 -8.79 -1.32
N GLN A 110 -5.11 -9.24 -0.19
CA GLN A 110 -4.71 -10.50 0.41
C GLN A 110 -5.12 -11.72 -0.41
N VAL A 111 -6.36 -11.76 -0.93
CA VAL A 111 -6.85 -12.95 -1.64
C VAL A 111 -6.30 -13.07 -3.06
N SER A 112 -5.92 -11.97 -3.70
CA SER A 112 -5.41 -11.97 -5.08
C SER A 112 -3.89 -12.06 -5.19
N SER A 113 -3.12 -11.70 -4.16
CA SER A 113 -1.65 -11.54 -4.28
C SER A 113 -0.85 -12.83 -4.45
N GLY A 114 -1.44 -14.00 -4.17
CA GLY A 114 -0.76 -15.31 -4.15
C GLY A 114 0.24 -15.55 -5.30
N PRO A 115 -0.13 -15.31 -6.58
CA PRO A 115 0.76 -15.52 -7.72
C PRO A 115 2.05 -14.67 -7.71
N SER A 116 2.06 -13.53 -7.04
CA SER A 116 3.17 -12.56 -7.08
C SER A 116 4.07 -12.62 -5.84
N LEU A 117 3.60 -13.20 -4.74
CA LEU A 117 4.34 -13.28 -3.48
C LEU A 117 5.71 -13.95 -3.65
N ALA A 118 5.77 -15.06 -4.40
CA ALA A 118 7.02 -15.80 -4.60
C ALA A 118 8.10 -14.97 -5.30
N HIS A 119 7.73 -14.25 -6.37
CA HIS A 119 8.65 -13.40 -7.11
C HIS A 119 9.10 -12.18 -6.28
N LEU A 120 8.19 -11.57 -5.51
CA LEU A 120 8.53 -10.45 -4.65
C LEU A 120 9.46 -10.85 -3.50
N LEU A 121 9.23 -12.00 -2.87
CA LEU A 121 10.14 -12.54 -1.86
C LEU A 121 11.52 -12.85 -2.46
N GLU A 122 11.57 -13.41 -3.67
CA GLU A 122 12.84 -13.64 -4.37
C GLU A 122 13.57 -12.31 -4.66
N SER A 123 12.83 -11.29 -5.10
CA SER A 123 13.36 -9.94 -5.33
C SER A 123 13.95 -9.33 -4.06
N MET A 124 13.26 -9.46 -2.91
CA MET A 124 13.79 -9.03 -1.61
C MET A 124 15.03 -9.83 -1.19
N ARG A 125 15.02 -11.16 -1.37
CA ARG A 125 16.17 -12.01 -1.03
C ARG A 125 17.40 -11.73 -1.88
N SER A 126 17.21 -11.24 -3.10
CA SER A 126 18.30 -10.91 -4.02
C SER A 126 19.15 -9.70 -3.58
N THR A 127 18.68 -8.90 -2.62
CA THR A 127 19.37 -7.70 -2.13
C THR A 127 19.71 -7.82 -0.64
N GLU A 128 20.80 -7.19 -0.20
CA GLU A 128 21.15 -7.16 1.23
C GLU A 128 20.07 -6.47 2.06
N SER A 129 19.61 -5.31 1.59
CA SER A 129 18.53 -4.54 2.21
C SER A 129 17.24 -5.36 2.35
N GLY A 130 16.84 -6.09 1.31
CA GLY A 130 15.62 -6.89 1.32
C GLY A 130 15.74 -8.10 2.26
N ARG A 131 16.91 -8.75 2.36
CA ARG A 131 17.15 -9.79 3.38
C ARG A 131 17.05 -9.23 4.80
N ARG A 132 17.62 -8.04 5.05
CA ARG A 132 17.51 -7.38 6.36
C ARG A 132 16.06 -7.07 6.70
N LEU A 133 15.28 -6.55 5.74
CA LEU A 133 13.84 -6.30 5.92
C LEU A 133 13.05 -7.57 6.25
N LEU A 134 13.34 -8.69 5.58
CA LEU A 134 12.69 -9.97 5.87
C LEU A 134 13.02 -10.52 7.27
N ILE A 135 14.13 -10.08 7.88
CA ILE A 135 14.52 -10.45 9.25
C ILE A 135 13.93 -9.48 10.26
N GLU A 136 14.26 -8.19 10.14
CA GLU A 136 13.92 -7.12 11.09
C GLU A 136 12.43 -6.76 11.08
N ARG A 137 11.78 -6.90 9.91
CA ARG A 137 10.37 -6.56 9.66
C ARG A 137 9.94 -5.19 10.22
N PRO A 138 10.67 -4.10 9.92
CA PRO A 138 10.25 -2.78 10.37
C PRO A 138 8.90 -2.39 9.76
N SER A 139 8.14 -1.58 10.49
CA SER A 139 6.84 -1.05 10.09
C SER A 139 6.86 0.46 10.15
N VAL A 140 6.07 1.09 9.28
CA VAL A 140 5.84 2.54 9.24
C VAL A 140 4.42 2.83 9.72
N ASN A 141 4.31 3.28 10.96
CA ASN A 141 3.07 3.67 11.62
C ASN A 141 3.32 4.76 12.67
N SER A 142 2.27 5.28 13.30
CA SER A 142 2.43 6.37 14.28
C SER A 142 3.12 5.97 15.58
N GLU A 143 3.26 4.68 15.88
CA GLU A 143 4.00 4.21 17.06
C GLU A 143 5.50 4.15 16.81
N THR A 144 5.91 4.03 15.54
CA THR A 144 7.29 3.83 15.10
C THR A 144 7.91 5.09 14.48
N VAL A 145 7.09 6.01 13.99
CA VAL A 145 7.53 7.25 13.35
C VAL A 145 7.45 8.43 14.32
N ASP A 146 8.60 9.07 14.56
CA ASP A 146 8.66 10.35 15.26
C ASP A 146 8.26 11.50 14.31
N VAL A 147 6.99 11.88 14.36
CA VAL A 147 6.41 12.90 13.48
C VAL A 147 6.99 14.29 13.72
N ASP A 148 7.29 14.64 14.97
CA ASP A 148 7.84 15.95 15.30
C ASP A 148 9.28 16.07 14.79
N TYR A 149 10.07 15.01 14.96
CA TYR A 149 11.39 14.93 14.36
C TYR A 149 11.33 15.03 12.82
N LEU A 150 10.49 14.24 12.15
CA LEU A 150 10.36 14.33 10.69
C LEU A 150 9.86 15.70 10.21
N ALA A 151 8.96 16.34 10.97
CA ALA A 151 8.51 17.70 10.71
C ALA A 151 9.62 18.75 10.93
N SER A 152 10.61 18.47 11.79
CA SER A 152 11.75 19.35 12.06
C SER A 152 12.83 19.34 10.97
N LEU A 153 12.88 18.27 10.16
CA LEU A 153 13.82 18.14 9.05
C LEU A 153 13.63 19.26 8.00
N GLU A 154 14.70 19.61 7.30
CA GLU A 154 14.71 20.61 6.22
C GLU A 154 13.78 20.20 5.05
N ARG A 155 13.23 21.19 4.32
CA ARG A 155 12.49 20.93 3.08
C ARG A 155 13.40 20.25 2.04
N GLY A 156 12.84 19.34 1.25
CA GLY A 156 13.59 18.47 0.33
C GLY A 156 14.05 17.14 0.95
N LYS A 157 14.03 17.00 2.28
CA LYS A 157 14.24 15.71 2.93
C LYS A 157 13.01 14.81 2.78
N PHE A 158 13.21 13.53 2.51
CA PHE A 158 12.13 12.57 2.29
C PHE A 158 11.13 12.53 3.45
N GLY A 159 11.60 12.43 4.68
CA GLY A 159 10.75 12.43 5.88
C GLY A 159 9.94 13.71 6.02
N ARG A 160 10.58 14.87 5.77
CA ARG A 160 9.89 16.17 5.81
C ARG A 160 8.79 16.27 4.77
N GLU A 161 9.11 15.95 3.52
CA GLU A 161 8.16 16.03 2.41
C GLU A 161 6.99 15.04 2.58
N TRP A 162 7.25 13.87 3.17
CA TRP A 162 6.19 12.90 3.49
C TRP A 162 5.23 13.42 4.56
N ILE A 163 5.72 14.00 5.65
CA ILE A 163 4.87 14.59 6.70
C ILE A 163 4.01 15.75 6.16
N GLU A 164 4.57 16.63 5.33
CA GLU A 164 3.79 17.69 4.70
C GLU A 164 2.74 17.11 3.72
N TRP A 165 3.10 16.07 2.96
CA TRP A 165 2.15 15.39 2.07
C TRP A 165 0.99 14.76 2.84
N LEU A 166 1.25 14.08 3.96
CA LEU A 166 0.19 13.53 4.82
C LEU A 166 -0.76 14.63 5.32
N LYS A 167 -0.18 15.75 5.78
CA LYS A 167 -0.91 16.91 6.28
C LYS A 167 -1.82 17.54 5.24
N ASP A 168 -1.32 17.72 4.02
CA ASP A 168 -2.01 18.36 2.91
C ASP A 168 -3.15 17.49 2.37
N ASN A 169 -2.95 16.17 2.33
CA ASN A 169 -3.96 15.21 1.89
C ASN A 169 -4.95 14.82 3.01
N GLY A 170 -4.61 15.11 4.28
CA GLY A 170 -5.46 14.77 5.43
C GLY A 170 -5.55 13.26 5.68
N VAL A 171 -4.52 12.51 5.31
CA VAL A 171 -4.38 11.07 5.52
C VAL A 171 -3.34 10.78 6.59
N GLY A 172 -3.33 9.57 7.14
CA GLY A 172 -2.36 9.14 8.15
C GLY A 172 -1.81 7.75 7.85
N PRO A 173 -0.66 7.38 8.44
CA PRO A 173 -0.06 6.06 8.23
C PRO A 173 -0.89 4.94 8.87
N ASP A 174 -1.68 5.27 9.91
CA ASP A 174 -2.53 4.32 10.63
C ASP A 174 -3.91 4.21 9.98
N GLY A 175 -4.06 3.22 9.11
CA GLY A 175 -5.35 2.89 8.50
C GLY A 175 -5.38 1.50 7.91
N ARG A 176 -4.39 0.67 8.23
CA ARG A 176 -4.13 -0.59 7.52
C ARG A 176 -4.55 -1.77 8.40
N ALA A 177 -5.61 -2.48 8.00
CA ALA A 177 -6.03 -3.75 8.61
C ALA A 177 -4.93 -4.82 8.54
N GLU A 178 -4.91 -5.78 9.46
CA GLU A 178 -3.95 -6.88 9.47
C GLU A 178 -4.13 -7.83 8.26
N ALA A 179 -3.06 -8.57 7.94
CA ALA A 179 -3.00 -9.47 6.78
C ALA A 179 -3.41 -10.91 7.14
N ASP A 180 -4.61 -11.10 7.70
CA ASP A 180 -5.06 -12.35 8.32
C ASP A 180 -5.28 -13.53 7.37
N TYR A 181 -5.32 -13.31 6.05
CA TYR A 181 -5.46 -14.39 5.07
C TYR A 181 -4.11 -14.96 4.62
N MET A 182 -3.00 -14.44 5.14
CA MET A 182 -1.64 -14.87 4.78
C MET A 182 -1.16 -15.99 5.69
N THR A 183 -0.62 -17.05 5.09
CA THR A 183 -0.27 -18.30 5.77
C THR A 183 1.09 -18.28 6.48
N THR A 184 1.98 -17.35 6.14
CA THR A 184 3.34 -17.28 6.70
C THR A 184 3.68 -15.86 7.17
N LEU A 185 4.63 -15.75 8.10
CA LEU A 185 5.14 -14.45 8.57
C LEU A 185 5.71 -13.59 7.42
N GLU A 186 6.43 -14.20 6.49
CA GLU A 186 7.00 -13.49 5.34
C GLU A 186 5.90 -12.92 4.42
N HIS A 187 4.84 -13.69 4.17
CA HIS A 187 3.71 -13.21 3.37
C HIS A 187 2.95 -12.08 4.08
N LYS A 188 2.70 -12.21 5.39
CA LYS A 188 2.09 -11.13 6.20
C LYS A 188 2.91 -9.86 6.09
N TYR A 189 4.22 -9.97 6.31
CA TYR A 189 5.13 -8.83 6.24
C TYR A 189 5.18 -8.19 4.84
N LEU A 190 5.26 -9.00 3.78
CA LEU A 190 5.31 -8.49 2.41
C LEU A 190 4.05 -7.69 2.06
N ILE A 191 2.86 -8.20 2.41
CA ILE A 191 1.59 -7.50 2.19
C ILE A 191 1.51 -6.21 3.01
N GLN A 192 1.96 -6.26 4.26
CA GLN A 192 2.05 -5.08 5.11
C GLN A 192 2.96 -4.02 4.49
N ARG A 193 4.20 -4.39 4.12
CA ARG A 193 5.18 -3.46 3.55
C ARG A 193 4.72 -2.87 2.22
N TYR A 194 4.12 -3.68 1.35
CA TYR A 194 3.50 -3.22 0.10
C TYR A 194 2.47 -2.11 0.37
N ARG A 195 1.59 -2.31 1.35
CA ARG A 195 0.57 -1.31 1.71
C ARG A 195 1.16 -0.10 2.41
N GLU A 196 2.16 -0.31 3.28
CA GLU A 196 2.82 0.74 4.06
C GLU A 196 3.61 1.73 3.21
N SER A 197 4.23 1.25 2.14
CA SER A 197 5.05 2.06 1.25
C SER A 197 4.29 2.74 0.10
N HIS A 198 2.99 2.46 -0.05
CA HIS A 198 2.11 3.05 -1.07
C HIS A 198 2.25 4.57 -1.23
N ASP A 199 2.15 5.29 -0.11
CA ASP A 199 2.13 6.75 -0.11
C ASP A 199 3.50 7.35 -0.49
N PHE A 200 4.58 6.58 -0.28
CA PHE A 200 5.90 6.98 -0.76
C PHE A 200 5.95 7.03 -2.28
N TYR A 201 5.16 6.20 -2.98
CA TYR A 201 5.09 6.21 -4.44
C TYR A 201 4.40 7.45 -4.95
N HIS A 202 3.32 7.91 -4.32
CA HIS A 202 2.72 9.21 -4.62
C HIS A 202 3.75 10.34 -4.52
N LEU A 203 4.52 10.35 -3.44
CA LEU A 203 5.53 11.37 -3.19
C LEU A 203 6.69 11.33 -4.20
N LEU A 204 7.23 10.14 -4.49
CA LEU A 204 8.33 9.96 -5.43
C LEU A 204 7.91 10.24 -6.88
N LEU A 205 6.71 9.80 -7.29
CA LEU A 205 6.18 10.00 -8.63
C LEU A 205 5.59 11.39 -8.85
N ARG A 206 5.49 12.21 -7.79
CA ARG A 206 4.80 13.52 -7.79
C ARG A 206 3.33 13.40 -8.20
N MET A 207 2.68 12.30 -7.83
CA MET A 207 1.28 12.04 -8.15
C MET A 207 0.36 12.40 -6.96
N PRO A 208 -0.70 13.18 -7.19
CA PRO A 208 -1.64 13.55 -6.14
C PRO A 208 -2.59 12.41 -5.76
N VAL A 209 -3.27 12.53 -4.61
CA VAL A 209 -4.35 11.63 -4.17
C VAL A 209 -5.67 11.98 -4.89
N THR A 210 -5.65 11.88 -6.22
CA THR A 210 -6.81 12.07 -7.09
C THR A 210 -7.10 10.79 -7.85
N GLN A 211 -8.27 10.67 -8.47
CA GLN A 211 -8.59 9.50 -9.28
C GLN A 211 -7.55 9.23 -10.38
N LEU A 212 -7.04 10.30 -11.04
CA LEU A 212 -5.95 10.22 -12.00
C LEU A 212 -4.66 9.72 -11.33
N GLY A 213 -4.21 10.39 -10.27
CA GLY A 213 -2.95 10.07 -9.60
C GLY A 213 -2.93 8.67 -9.00
N GLU A 214 -4.01 8.25 -8.33
CA GLU A 214 -4.19 6.88 -7.83
C GLU A 214 -4.07 5.86 -8.97
N THR A 215 -4.77 6.09 -10.09
CA THR A 215 -4.72 5.19 -11.25
C THR A 215 -3.30 5.05 -11.79
N VAL A 216 -2.56 6.16 -11.91
CA VAL A 216 -1.17 6.19 -12.40
C VAL A 216 -0.24 5.45 -11.43
N VAL A 217 -0.36 5.66 -10.12
CA VAL A 217 0.40 4.93 -9.10
C VAL A 217 0.13 3.42 -9.19
N LYS A 218 -1.12 3.00 -9.47
CA LYS A 218 -1.43 1.57 -9.64
C LYS A 218 -0.82 0.94 -10.89
N TYR A 219 -0.71 1.67 -12.00
CA TYR A 219 0.05 1.19 -13.17
C TYR A 219 1.55 1.06 -12.84
N PHE A 220 2.11 2.03 -12.11
CA PHE A 220 3.49 1.94 -11.63
C PHE A 220 3.71 0.71 -10.73
N GLU A 221 2.83 0.48 -9.74
CA GLU A 221 2.89 -0.69 -8.87
C GLU A 221 2.75 -2.01 -9.63
N LEU A 222 1.86 -2.05 -10.63
CA LEU A 222 1.71 -3.21 -11.50
C LEU A 222 3.03 -3.51 -12.24
N ALA A 223 3.68 -2.50 -12.80
CA ALA A 223 4.96 -2.67 -13.51
C ALA A 223 6.12 -3.06 -12.57
N GLN A 224 6.15 -2.53 -11.35
CA GLN A 224 7.22 -2.75 -10.38
C GLN A 224 7.08 -4.09 -9.64
N MET A 225 5.86 -4.48 -9.29
CA MET A 225 5.60 -5.57 -8.34
C MET A 225 4.73 -6.69 -8.90
N ASN A 226 4.13 -6.48 -10.07
CA ASN A 226 3.25 -7.43 -10.73
C ASN A 226 2.11 -7.91 -9.81
N MET A 227 1.60 -7.04 -8.94
CA MET A 227 0.54 -7.39 -7.98
C MET A 227 -0.82 -7.38 -8.69
N PRO A 228 -1.63 -8.47 -8.63
CA PRO A 228 -2.93 -8.51 -9.29
C PRO A 228 -3.89 -7.43 -8.80
N VAL A 229 -3.84 -7.09 -7.51
CA VAL A 229 -4.63 -5.98 -6.95
C VAL A 229 -4.28 -4.62 -7.58
N ALA A 230 -3.02 -4.37 -7.92
CA ALA A 230 -2.61 -3.16 -8.63
C ALA A 230 -3.23 -3.13 -10.03
N GLY A 231 -3.23 -4.27 -10.74
CA GLY A 231 -3.90 -4.41 -12.03
C GLY A 231 -5.41 -4.16 -11.97
N PHE A 232 -6.11 -4.77 -11.00
CA PHE A 232 -7.54 -4.52 -10.80
C PHE A 232 -7.83 -3.05 -10.47
N ALA A 233 -7.01 -2.43 -9.61
CA ALA A 233 -7.17 -1.04 -9.23
C ALA A 233 -6.89 -0.08 -10.40
N ALA A 234 -5.86 -0.35 -11.21
CA ALA A 234 -5.53 0.42 -12.41
C ALA A 234 -6.65 0.34 -13.46
N ALA A 235 -7.15 -0.87 -13.74
CA ALA A 235 -8.27 -1.07 -14.66
C ALA A 235 -9.55 -0.38 -14.17
N GLY A 236 -9.90 -0.54 -12.88
CA GLY A 236 -11.06 0.10 -12.28
C GLY A 236 -10.96 1.62 -12.26
N GLY A 237 -9.78 2.17 -11.97
CA GLY A 237 -9.52 3.61 -12.04
C GLY A 237 -9.70 4.17 -13.45
N THR A 238 -9.13 3.48 -14.45
CA THR A 238 -9.27 3.81 -15.88
C THR A 238 -10.75 3.80 -16.30
N LEU A 239 -11.49 2.76 -15.94
CA LEU A 239 -12.92 2.64 -16.26
C LEU A 239 -13.73 3.77 -15.65
N ARG A 240 -13.47 4.15 -14.39
CA ARG A 240 -14.18 5.27 -13.76
C ARG A 240 -13.83 6.60 -14.43
N ILE A 241 -12.60 6.81 -14.89
CA ILE A 241 -12.24 8.06 -15.59
C ILE A 241 -13.00 8.10 -16.93
N LEU A 242 -12.99 7.01 -17.70
CA LEU A 242 -13.77 6.88 -18.94
C LEU A 242 -15.26 7.14 -18.71
N ALA A 243 -15.86 6.52 -17.69
CA ALA A 243 -17.27 6.72 -17.37
C ALA A 243 -17.58 8.18 -17.01
N SER A 244 -16.74 8.83 -16.20
CA SER A 244 -16.88 10.25 -15.88
C SER A 244 -16.78 11.14 -17.11
N SER A 245 -15.86 10.85 -18.04
CA SER A 245 -15.72 11.61 -19.29
C SER A 245 -16.90 11.43 -20.22
N LEU A 246 -17.41 10.21 -20.36
CA LEU A 246 -18.63 9.92 -21.13
C LEU A 246 -19.86 10.61 -20.51
N SER A 247 -19.96 10.63 -19.18
CA SER A 247 -21.07 11.30 -18.48
C SER A 247 -21.03 12.83 -18.61
N ALA A 248 -19.85 13.40 -18.86
CA ALA A 248 -19.66 14.83 -19.07
C ALA A 248 -19.98 15.28 -20.51
N LEU A 249 -20.15 14.35 -21.44
CA LEU A 249 -20.59 14.69 -22.79
C LEU A 249 -22.03 15.25 -22.74
N PRO A 250 -22.34 16.30 -23.53
CA PRO A 250 -23.69 16.79 -23.65
C PRO A 250 -24.63 15.67 -24.12
N LYS A 251 -25.82 15.60 -23.51
CA LYS A 251 -26.85 14.66 -23.98
C LYS A 251 -27.21 15.02 -25.43
N PRO A 252 -27.60 14.05 -26.29
CA PRO A 252 -28.01 14.34 -27.66
C PRO A 252 -29.13 15.40 -27.74
N SER A 253 -30.03 15.43 -26.75
CA SER A 253 -31.04 16.48 -26.64
C SER A 253 -30.45 17.88 -26.43
N GLN A 254 -29.37 18.02 -25.66
CA GLN A 254 -28.67 19.30 -25.47
C GLN A 254 -27.93 19.72 -26.73
N LEU A 255 -27.36 18.78 -27.48
CA LEU A 255 -26.72 19.07 -28.76
C LEU A 255 -27.74 19.56 -29.79
N ILE A 256 -28.91 18.92 -29.87
CA ILE A 256 -30.00 19.34 -30.75
C ILE A 256 -30.52 20.72 -30.31
N SER A 257 -30.78 20.94 -29.03
CA SER A 257 -31.22 22.25 -28.51
C SER A 257 -30.19 23.36 -28.76
N ALA A 258 -28.89 23.08 -28.63
CA ALA A 258 -27.82 24.03 -28.93
C ALA A 258 -27.69 24.32 -30.43
N ALA A 259 -27.86 23.30 -31.27
CA ALA A 259 -27.84 23.45 -32.73
C ALA A 259 -29.05 24.26 -33.24
N LEU A 260 -30.23 24.07 -32.63
CA LEU A 260 -31.45 24.81 -32.96
C LEU A 260 -31.40 26.25 -32.43
N ASN A 261 -30.93 26.46 -31.20
CA ASN A 261 -30.77 27.79 -30.60
C ASN A 261 -29.38 28.35 -30.92
N ARG A 262 -29.12 28.68 -32.19
CA ARG A 262 -27.87 29.26 -32.67
C ARG A 262 -27.61 30.64 -32.01
N SER A 263 -27.05 30.64 -30.80
CA SER A 263 -26.44 31.81 -30.17
C SER A 263 -24.91 31.70 -30.33
N PRO A 264 -24.17 32.78 -30.66
CA PRO A 264 -22.74 32.71 -30.91
C PRO A 264 -22.01 32.16 -29.68
N ALA A 265 -21.20 31.12 -29.91
CA ALA A 265 -20.53 30.38 -28.84
C ALA A 265 -19.54 31.27 -28.08
N PRO A 266 -19.52 31.24 -26.74
CA PRO A 266 -18.45 31.87 -25.98
C PRO A 266 -17.11 31.14 -26.26
N GLU A 267 -16.10 31.90 -26.68
CA GLU A 267 -14.76 31.46 -27.10
C GLU A 267 -13.87 30.85 -25.98
N THR A 268 -14.43 30.47 -24.84
CA THR A 268 -13.67 29.84 -23.75
C THR A 268 -14.39 28.60 -23.26
N ALA A 269 -14.47 27.58 -24.13
CA ALA A 269 -14.78 26.23 -23.71
C ALA A 269 -13.63 25.73 -22.81
N HIS A 270 -13.72 25.99 -21.51
CA HIS A 270 -12.97 25.21 -20.53
C HIS A 270 -13.31 23.74 -20.79
N GLN A 271 -12.33 22.96 -21.26
CA GLN A 271 -12.49 21.51 -21.40
C GLN A 271 -13.04 20.96 -20.08
N PRO A 272 -14.05 20.07 -20.13
CA PRO A 272 -14.52 19.44 -18.90
C PRO A 272 -13.33 18.74 -18.24
N PRO A 273 -13.16 18.84 -16.91
CA PRO A 273 -12.01 18.27 -16.22
C PRO A 273 -11.80 16.78 -16.53
N SER A 274 -12.87 16.04 -16.85
CA SER A 274 -12.80 14.63 -17.22
C SER A 274 -12.18 14.34 -18.60
N SER A 275 -12.26 15.25 -19.59
CA SER A 275 -11.54 15.05 -20.86
C SER A 275 -10.04 15.26 -20.68
N ALA A 276 -9.65 16.19 -19.79
CA ALA A 276 -8.26 16.42 -19.43
C ALA A 276 -7.66 15.20 -18.72
N ASP A 277 -8.39 14.56 -17.81
CA ASP A 277 -7.94 13.33 -17.12
C ASP A 277 -7.68 12.16 -18.08
N LEU A 278 -8.54 11.98 -19.10
CA LEU A 278 -8.32 10.92 -20.11
C LEU A 278 -7.07 11.18 -20.96
N SER A 279 -6.87 12.42 -21.41
CA SER A 279 -5.66 12.79 -22.14
C SER A 279 -4.42 12.64 -21.27
N ALA A 280 -4.50 13.04 -19.99
CA ALA A 280 -3.43 12.85 -19.03
C ALA A 280 -3.09 11.37 -18.82
N LEU A 281 -4.10 10.49 -18.69
CA LEU A 281 -3.87 9.04 -18.60
C LEU A 281 -3.14 8.48 -19.81
N GLN A 282 -3.51 8.87 -21.03
CA GLN A 282 -2.87 8.40 -22.26
C GLN A 282 -1.36 8.70 -22.27
N THR A 283 -0.97 9.84 -21.70
CA THR A 283 0.44 10.25 -21.59
C THR A 283 1.15 9.64 -20.37
N LEU A 284 0.46 9.55 -19.22
CA LEU A 284 1.06 9.11 -17.95
C LEU A 284 1.18 7.60 -17.81
N ILE A 285 0.30 6.79 -18.40
CA ILE A 285 0.35 5.33 -18.27
C ILE A 285 1.65 4.75 -18.85
N PRO A 286 2.06 5.06 -20.11
CA PRO A 286 3.32 4.54 -20.65
C PRO A 286 4.53 4.94 -19.81
N TRP A 287 4.55 6.19 -19.33
CA TRP A 287 5.60 6.69 -18.44
C TRP A 287 5.64 5.92 -17.11
N ALA A 288 4.49 5.74 -16.43
CA ALA A 288 4.43 5.04 -15.16
C ALA A 288 4.85 3.57 -15.28
N MET A 289 4.45 2.91 -16.38
CA MET A 289 4.88 1.55 -16.70
C MET A 289 6.38 1.46 -16.97
N GLN A 290 6.94 2.40 -17.74
CA GLN A 290 8.37 2.47 -18.02
C GLN A 290 9.19 2.71 -16.76
N VAL A 291 8.81 3.69 -15.94
CA VAL A 291 9.48 3.98 -14.66
C VAL A 291 9.37 2.78 -13.71
N GLY A 292 8.17 2.20 -13.56
CA GLY A 292 7.96 1.04 -12.69
C GLY A 292 8.80 -0.18 -13.08
N SER A 293 8.93 -0.47 -14.38
CA SER A 293 9.70 -1.62 -14.87
C SER A 293 11.22 -1.40 -14.88
N SER A 294 11.71 -0.16 -14.84
CA SER A 294 13.14 0.17 -14.92
C SER A 294 13.75 0.65 -13.60
N SER A 295 12.90 0.98 -12.62
CA SER A 295 13.29 1.33 -11.25
C SER A 295 13.92 0.16 -10.49
N VAL A 296 14.65 0.50 -9.44
CA VAL A 296 15.11 -0.50 -8.45
C VAL A 296 13.90 -1.14 -7.75
N PRO A 297 14.00 -2.39 -7.23
CA PRO A 297 12.89 -3.05 -6.55
C PRO A 297 12.52 -2.31 -5.26
N LEU A 298 11.53 -1.41 -5.35
CA LEU A 298 11.16 -0.49 -4.26
C LEU A 298 10.68 -1.19 -2.98
N ILE A 299 10.19 -2.43 -3.11
CA ILE A 299 9.79 -3.25 -1.95
C ILE A 299 11.00 -3.59 -1.05
N SER A 300 12.21 -3.58 -1.61
CA SER A 300 13.47 -3.89 -0.93
C SER A 300 14.19 -2.66 -0.38
N ILE A 301 13.60 -1.46 -0.49
CA ILE A 301 14.18 -0.22 0.07
C ILE A 301 13.84 -0.13 1.55
N GLU A 302 14.83 0.17 2.39
CA GLU A 302 14.68 0.41 3.83
C GLU A 302 14.18 1.85 4.08
N TRP A 303 12.90 2.11 3.81
CA TRP A 303 12.26 3.44 3.94
C TRP A 303 12.49 4.10 5.29
N GLU A 304 12.50 3.29 6.35
CA GLU A 304 12.72 3.67 7.74
C GLU A 304 14.11 4.27 7.99
N ARG A 305 15.06 4.02 7.08
CA ARG A 305 16.42 4.60 7.08
C ARG A 305 16.57 5.76 6.09
N CYS A 306 15.53 6.09 5.34
CA CYS A 306 15.59 7.10 4.27
C CYS A 306 15.13 8.50 4.71
N TRP A 307 14.70 8.70 5.95
CA TRP A 307 14.05 9.94 6.39
C TRP A 307 14.86 11.22 6.12
N GLU A 308 16.18 11.20 6.37
CA GLU A 308 17.07 12.35 6.20
C GLU A 308 17.65 12.48 4.78
N ARG A 309 17.31 11.55 3.88
CA ARG A 309 17.81 11.55 2.49
C ARG A 309 17.14 12.65 1.67
N ASP A 310 17.89 13.20 0.72
CA ASP A 310 17.34 14.15 -0.26
C ASP A 310 16.41 13.43 -1.24
N ILE A 311 15.21 13.96 -1.43
CA ILE A 311 14.19 13.32 -2.26
C ILE A 311 14.54 13.31 -3.75
N GLU A 312 15.25 14.31 -4.27
CA GLU A 312 15.68 14.32 -5.67
C GLU A 312 16.83 13.35 -5.91
N GLU A 313 17.73 13.20 -4.93
CA GLU A 313 18.76 12.17 -4.94
C GLU A 313 18.15 10.77 -4.95
N MET A 314 17.15 10.52 -4.10
CA MET A 314 16.41 9.25 -4.10
C MET A 314 15.75 8.98 -5.46
N ARG A 315 15.12 9.99 -6.09
CA ARG A 315 14.55 9.81 -7.44
C ARG A 315 15.61 9.44 -8.48
N ARG A 316 16.79 10.06 -8.45
CA ARG A 316 17.90 9.72 -9.35
C ARG A 316 18.40 8.30 -9.11
N GLU A 317 18.65 7.92 -7.85
CA GLU A 317 19.12 6.57 -7.48
C GLU A 317 18.09 5.50 -7.88
N PHE A 318 16.81 5.74 -7.60
CA PHE A 318 15.74 4.78 -7.88
C PHE A 318 15.28 4.80 -9.35
N ARG A 319 15.91 5.63 -10.19
CA ARG A 319 15.60 5.80 -11.62
C ARG A 319 14.16 6.26 -11.87
N ILE A 320 13.63 7.06 -10.95
CA ILE A 320 12.29 7.66 -11.04
C ILE A 320 12.41 9.01 -11.74
N THR A 321 12.12 9.02 -13.04
CA THR A 321 12.06 10.26 -13.83
C THR A 321 10.83 11.10 -13.47
N SER A 322 10.86 12.40 -13.73
CA SER A 322 9.69 13.28 -13.58
C SER A 322 8.58 12.92 -14.57
N PRO A 323 7.30 13.16 -14.21
CA PRO A 323 6.19 12.95 -15.14
C PRO A 323 6.32 13.84 -16.40
N PRO A 324 5.93 13.34 -17.59
CA PRO A 324 6.03 14.07 -18.86
C PRO A 324 5.10 15.28 -18.96
N ILE A 325 4.09 15.36 -18.10
CA ILE A 325 3.15 16.47 -18.02
C ILE A 325 3.05 16.98 -16.59
N GLN A 326 2.73 18.26 -16.43
CA GLN A 326 2.43 18.81 -15.11
C GLN A 326 1.08 18.30 -14.63
N VAL A 327 1.09 17.51 -13.57
CA VAL A 327 -0.12 17.07 -12.90
C VAL A 327 -0.44 18.08 -11.81
N ALA A 328 -1.64 18.65 -11.85
CA ALA A 328 -2.08 19.60 -10.84
C ALA A 328 -1.92 18.98 -9.44
N LYS A 329 -1.28 19.71 -8.51
CA LYS A 329 -1.20 19.26 -7.12
C LYS A 329 -2.62 19.12 -6.57
N PHE A 330 -2.82 18.15 -5.67
CA PHE A 330 -4.00 18.15 -4.83
C PHE A 330 -3.96 19.42 -3.96
N SER A 331 -4.65 20.48 -4.38
CA SER A 331 -5.03 21.53 -3.46
C SER A 331 -6.13 20.92 -2.61
N GLY A 332 -5.84 20.66 -1.34
CA GLY A 332 -6.73 19.96 -0.43
C GLY A 332 -8.20 20.36 -0.58
N ARG A 333 -9.12 19.40 -0.42
CA ARG A 333 -10.57 19.64 -0.44
C ARG A 333 -10.87 20.97 0.25
N ALA A 334 -11.47 21.93 -0.47
CA ALA A 334 -11.88 23.21 0.10
C ALA A 334 -12.50 22.97 1.49
N LYS A 335 -11.97 23.66 2.51
CA LYS A 335 -12.27 23.46 3.94
C LYS A 335 -13.79 23.30 4.17
N LYS A 336 -14.32 22.08 4.10
CA LYS A 336 -15.64 21.78 4.66
C LYS A 336 -15.43 21.69 6.16
N GLY A 337 -16.10 22.55 6.92
CA GLY A 337 -16.00 22.69 8.38
C GLY A 337 -16.45 21.47 9.19
N GLY A 338 -15.98 20.27 8.85
CA GLY A 338 -16.11 19.05 9.65
C GLY A 338 -14.84 18.83 10.47
N LYS A 339 -15.02 18.39 11.72
CA LYS A 339 -13.91 17.98 12.60
C LYS A 339 -13.03 16.97 11.87
N ARG A 340 -11.75 17.31 11.64
CA ARG A 340 -10.75 16.45 10.98
C ARG A 340 -10.57 15.17 11.80
N ARG A 341 -11.27 14.10 11.45
CA ARG A 341 -11.05 12.75 12.01
C ARG A 341 -9.90 12.12 11.25
N GLY A 342 -8.71 12.09 11.83
CA GLY A 342 -7.62 11.34 11.22
C GLY A 342 -6.30 11.54 11.93
N TRP A 343 -5.66 12.70 11.71
CA TRP A 343 -4.21 12.71 11.77
C TRP A 343 -3.58 13.63 12.83
N PRO A 344 -3.90 14.93 12.97
CA PRO A 344 -3.33 15.68 14.09
C PRO A 344 -3.84 15.14 15.44
N SER A 345 -5.04 14.56 15.51
CA SER A 345 -5.56 14.11 16.80
C SER A 345 -4.90 12.83 17.30
N LYS A 346 -4.89 11.75 16.51
CA LYS A 346 -4.44 10.44 17.02
C LYS A 346 -2.94 10.35 17.29
N ILE A 347 -2.11 10.97 16.44
CA ILE A 347 -0.66 10.99 16.65
C ILE A 347 -0.30 11.84 17.85
N LEU A 348 -0.81 13.08 17.93
CA LEU A 348 -0.57 13.91 19.11
C LEU A 348 -1.20 13.30 20.36
N GLU A 349 -2.33 12.60 20.27
CA GLU A 349 -2.91 11.84 21.39
C GLU A 349 -1.99 10.70 21.82
N HIS A 350 -1.44 9.93 20.88
CA HIS A 350 -0.52 8.83 21.19
C HIS A 350 0.81 9.34 21.75
N GLN A 351 1.41 10.38 21.14
CA GLN A 351 2.62 11.05 21.66
C GLN A 351 2.37 11.67 23.03
N LYS A 352 1.21 12.32 23.25
CA LYS A 352 0.81 12.83 24.57
C LYS A 352 0.63 11.70 25.58
N ALA A 353 -0.01 10.60 25.19
CA ALA A 353 -0.19 9.43 26.05
C ALA A 353 1.16 8.81 26.42
N GLN A 354 2.09 8.68 25.46
CA GLN A 354 3.45 8.22 25.73
C GLN A 354 4.22 9.18 26.65
N HIS A 355 4.16 10.49 26.39
CA HIS A 355 4.77 11.50 27.28
C HIS A 355 4.17 11.45 28.69
N GLN A 356 2.86 11.29 28.82
CA GLN A 356 2.18 11.15 30.11
C GLN A 356 2.57 9.87 30.84
N GLN A 357 2.69 8.75 30.13
CA GLN A 357 3.16 7.48 30.69
C GLN A 357 4.62 7.59 31.15
N GLN A 358 5.49 8.21 30.37
CA GLN A 358 6.90 8.44 30.75
C GLN A 358 7.01 9.35 31.98
N GLN A 359 6.23 10.44 32.05
CA GLN A 359 6.20 11.31 33.22
C GLN A 359 5.63 10.62 34.47
N GLN A 360 4.61 9.76 34.30
CA GLN A 360 4.07 8.96 35.41
C GLN A 360 5.11 7.95 35.90
N GLN A 361 5.81 7.27 34.99
CA GLN A 361 6.87 6.32 35.33
C GLN A 361 8.03 7.02 36.05
N GLN A 362 8.48 8.18 35.57
CA GLN A 362 9.52 8.98 36.23
C GLN A 362 9.11 9.42 37.64
N LYS A 363 7.87 9.89 37.83
CA LYS A 363 7.38 10.26 39.17
C LYS A 363 7.32 9.07 40.12
N VAL A 364 6.93 7.89 39.64
CA VAL A 364 6.92 6.66 40.45
C VAL A 364 8.34 6.27 40.83
N ASP A 365 9.30 6.34 39.90
CA ASP A 365 10.69 6.03 40.15
C ASP A 365 11.36 7.05 41.10
N GLU A 366 11.05 8.35 40.97
CA GLU A 366 11.49 9.41 41.89
C GLU A 366 10.91 9.25 43.30
N SER A 367 9.66 8.78 43.44
CA SER A 367 9.04 8.53 44.75
C SER A 367 9.57 7.29 45.47
N ARG A 368 10.30 6.43 44.75
CA ARG A 368 10.82 5.16 45.25
C ARG A 368 12.27 5.26 45.74
N ASN A 369 12.99 6.29 45.32
CA ASN A 369 14.29 6.70 45.88
C ASN A 369 14.09 7.67 47.03
#